data_AF-A0A949RP63-F1
#
_entry.id   AF-A0A949RP63-F1
#
_cell.length_a   1.000
_cell.length_b   1.000
_cell.length_c   1.000
_cell.angle_alpha   90.00
_cell.angle_beta   90.00
_cell.angle_gamma   90.00
#
_symmetry.space_group_name_H-M   'P 1'
#
loop_
_entity.id
_entity.type
_entity.pdbx_description
1 polymer ?
#
loop_
_entity_poly.entity_id
_entity_poly.type
_entity_poly.pdbx_seq_one_letter_code
_entity_poly.pdbx_strand_id
1 'polypeptide(L)'
;MRYALWLALAAALAAEDRFTQQLEETARVASVMVDGDVCRRIVTARAMEYMLRTDPKDRFLAGDNYDVNADAFDSVKKTLIRLSRLVPFPADANLWMPIPGLPGKVRIVIRNANELSQFWPWGALYQNMEPEMKTVLETGRRVTVARKLGWVSALAPVRDSLGDIVGLVEVAGRRNPDARENVK
;
A
#
# COMPACT_ATOMS: atom_id res chain seq x y z
N MET A 1 27.70 -31.66 13.35
CA MET A 1 26.26 -31.36 13.31
C MET A 1 25.89 -29.98 13.90
N ARG A 2 26.34 -29.58 15.10
CA ARG A 2 26.00 -28.27 15.69
C ARG A 2 26.42 -27.04 14.86
N TYR A 3 27.62 -27.05 14.26
CA TYR A 3 28.09 -25.94 13.42
C TYR A 3 27.26 -25.70 12.15
N ALA A 4 26.77 -26.78 11.52
CA ALA A 4 25.91 -26.68 10.34
C ALA A 4 24.54 -26.07 10.67
N LEU A 5 24.00 -26.38 11.85
CA LEU A 5 22.74 -25.80 12.34
C LEU A 5 22.88 -24.29 12.61
N TRP A 6 24.00 -23.87 13.21
CA TRP A 6 24.29 -22.44 13.45
C TRP A 6 24.48 -21.64 12.16
N LEU A 7 25.20 -22.20 11.18
CA LEU A 7 25.40 -21.56 9.88
C LEU A 7 24.08 -21.44 9.10
N ALA A 8 23.23 -22.47 9.13
CA ALA A 8 21.91 -22.43 8.51
C ALA A 8 21.00 -21.38 9.16
N LEU A 9 21.01 -21.28 10.49
CA LEU A 9 20.23 -20.28 11.23
C LEU A 9 20.70 -18.85 10.92
N ALA A 10 22.02 -18.61 10.91
CA ALA A 10 22.59 -17.30 10.58
C ALA A 10 22.27 -16.87 9.14
N ALA A 11 22.36 -17.80 8.18
CA ALA A 11 22.01 -17.53 6.79
C ALA A 11 20.52 -17.21 6.62
N ALA A 12 19.63 -17.91 7.33
CA ALA A 12 18.19 -17.65 7.32
C ALA A 12 17.86 -16.26 7.89
N LEU A 13 18.46 -15.89 9.03
CA LEU A 13 18.30 -14.56 9.63
C LEU A 13 18.82 -13.45 8.71
N ALA A 14 19.98 -13.64 8.06
CA ALA A 14 20.51 -12.67 7.11
C ALA A 14 19.65 -12.54 5.84
N ALA A 15 19.02 -13.63 5.38
CA ALA A 15 18.08 -13.57 4.27
C ALA A 15 16.77 -12.86 4.67
N GLU A 16 16.31 -13.07 5.90
CA GLU A 16 15.14 -12.39 6.46
C GLU A 16 15.34 -10.87 6.53
N ASP A 17 16.51 -10.46 7.01
CA ASP A 17 16.93 -9.07 7.10
C ASP A 17 17.01 -8.43 5.70
N ARG A 18 17.61 -9.11 4.71
CA ARG A 18 17.68 -8.60 3.33
C ARG A 18 16.32 -8.42 2.66
N PHE A 19 15.38 -9.34 2.86
CA PHE A 19 14.03 -9.22 2.30
C PHE A 19 13.32 -7.95 2.79
N THR A 20 13.36 -7.72 4.12
CA THR A 20 12.76 -6.54 4.74
C THR A 20 13.45 -5.26 4.29
N GLN A 21 14.78 -5.23 4.31
CA GLN A 21 15.58 -4.07 3.87
C GLN A 21 15.27 -3.66 2.42
N GLN A 22 15.07 -4.62 1.51
CA GLN A 22 14.73 -4.34 0.12
C GLN A 22 13.35 -3.68 -0.03
N LEU A 23 12.36 -4.10 0.77
CA LEU A 23 11.05 -3.46 0.82
C LEU A 23 11.14 -2.05 1.43
N GLU A 24 11.90 -1.87 2.50
CA GLU A 24 12.14 -0.57 3.14
C GLU A 24 12.83 0.41 2.21
N GLU A 25 13.85 -0.05 1.46
CA GLU A 25 14.54 0.77 0.47
C GLU A 25 13.61 1.16 -0.69
N THR A 26 12.78 0.23 -1.15
CA THR A 26 11.75 0.52 -2.16
C THR A 26 10.75 1.57 -1.64
N ALA A 27 10.31 1.46 -0.39
CA ALA A 27 9.42 2.43 0.24
C ALA A 27 10.11 3.80 0.42
N ARG A 28 11.41 3.82 0.73
CA ARG A 28 12.21 5.06 0.75
C ARG A 28 12.24 5.73 -0.61
N VAL A 29 12.50 4.97 -1.69
CA VAL A 29 12.45 5.51 -3.06
C VAL A 29 11.04 6.00 -3.41
N ALA A 30 10.01 5.25 -3.04
CA ALA A 30 8.61 5.63 -3.26
C ALA A 30 8.26 6.99 -2.62
N SER A 31 8.82 7.31 -1.45
CA SER A 31 8.56 8.60 -0.77
C SER A 31 9.05 9.84 -1.51
N VAL A 32 9.87 9.65 -2.56
CA VAL A 32 10.39 10.73 -3.41
C VAL A 32 9.82 10.64 -4.83
N MET A 33 9.60 9.42 -5.33
CA MET A 33 9.18 9.20 -6.72
C MET A 33 7.67 9.32 -6.94
N VAL A 34 6.86 9.16 -5.89
CA VAL A 34 5.39 9.26 -6.01
C VAL A 34 4.97 10.70 -5.76
N ASP A 35 4.46 11.33 -6.82
CA ASP A 35 4.02 12.72 -6.81
C ASP A 35 2.64 12.88 -6.14
N GLY A 36 2.64 13.51 -4.96
CA GLY A 36 1.42 13.75 -4.19
C GLY A 36 0.43 14.71 -4.84
N ASP A 37 0.89 15.67 -5.64
CA ASP A 37 0.01 16.59 -6.37
C ASP A 37 -0.82 15.84 -7.42
N VAL A 38 -0.19 14.88 -8.10
CA VAL A 38 -0.89 13.99 -9.04
C VAL A 38 -1.81 13.03 -8.29
N CYS A 39 -1.38 12.47 -7.15
CA CYS A 39 -2.22 11.56 -6.35
C CYS A 39 -3.54 12.21 -5.91
N ARG A 40 -3.53 13.48 -5.49
CA ARG A 40 -4.74 14.21 -5.07
C ARG A 40 -5.78 14.35 -6.18
N ARG A 41 -5.38 14.25 -7.45
CA ARG A 41 -6.27 14.38 -8.62
C ARG A 41 -6.90 13.06 -9.06
N ILE A 42 -6.49 11.93 -8.49
CA ILE A 42 -6.93 10.61 -8.95
C ILE A 42 -8.43 10.42 -8.74
N VAL A 43 -8.90 10.51 -7.49
CA VAL A 43 -10.32 10.26 -7.18
C VAL A 43 -11.12 11.51 -7.52
N THR A 44 -12.16 11.37 -8.34
CA THR A 44 -12.94 12.53 -8.76
C THR A 44 -13.80 13.08 -7.62
N ALA A 45 -14.26 14.34 -7.75
CA ALA A 45 -15.21 14.91 -6.82
C ALA A 45 -16.53 14.10 -6.76
N ARG A 46 -16.97 13.55 -7.90
CA ARG A 46 -18.17 12.71 -7.99
C ARG A 46 -17.99 11.40 -7.22
N ALA A 47 -16.91 10.66 -7.44
CA ALA A 47 -16.60 9.45 -6.69
C ALA A 47 -16.56 9.72 -5.18
N MET A 48 -15.92 10.83 -4.78
CA MET A 48 -15.88 11.25 -3.38
C MET A 48 -17.28 11.51 -2.80
N GLU A 49 -18.15 12.20 -3.54
CA GLU A 49 -19.52 12.48 -3.12
C GLU A 49 -20.34 11.19 -2.92
N TYR A 50 -20.27 10.26 -3.88
CA TYR A 50 -21.01 8.99 -3.80
C TYR A 50 -20.44 8.04 -2.75
N MET A 51 -19.13 8.02 -2.53
CA MET A 51 -18.48 7.16 -1.53
C MET A 51 -19.01 7.41 -0.12
N LEU A 52 -19.49 8.62 0.18
CA LEU A 52 -20.00 9.00 1.50
C LEU A 52 -21.52 8.88 1.62
N ARG A 53 -22.20 8.53 0.53
CA ARG A 53 -23.65 8.34 0.49
C ARG A 53 -24.01 6.89 0.79
N THR A 54 -25.09 6.73 1.53
CA THR A 54 -25.72 5.43 1.77
C THR A 54 -27.14 5.48 1.24
N ASP A 55 -27.50 4.54 0.36
CA ASP A 55 -28.87 4.34 -0.09
C ASP A 55 -29.37 2.96 0.40
N PRO A 56 -30.43 2.90 1.24
CA PRO A 56 -31.00 1.64 1.68
C PRO A 56 -31.51 0.74 0.55
N LYS A 57 -31.81 1.31 -0.63
CA LYS A 57 -32.31 0.59 -1.81
C LYS A 57 -31.20 0.22 -2.79
N ASP A 58 -30.03 0.83 -2.66
CA ASP A 58 -28.88 0.56 -3.51
C ASP A 58 -27.60 0.48 -2.67
N ARG A 59 -27.26 -0.75 -2.27
CA ARG A 59 -26.03 -1.04 -1.52
C ARG A 59 -24.74 -0.88 -2.36
N PHE A 60 -24.86 -0.79 -3.68
CA PHE A 60 -23.72 -0.71 -4.61
C PHE A 60 -23.46 0.72 -5.11
N LEU A 61 -24.36 1.66 -4.81
CA LEU A 61 -24.31 3.07 -5.22
C LEU A 61 -22.89 3.67 -5.21
N ALA A 62 -22.17 3.49 -4.11
CA ALA A 62 -20.83 4.04 -3.95
C ALA A 62 -19.78 3.36 -4.86
N GLY A 63 -19.84 2.03 -4.99
CA GLY A 63 -18.90 1.26 -5.82
C GLY A 63 -19.15 1.46 -7.31
N ASP A 64 -20.41 1.46 -7.74
CA ASP A 64 -20.81 1.64 -9.13
C ASP A 64 -20.53 3.05 -9.66
N ASN A 65 -20.41 4.03 -8.74
CA ASN A 65 -20.07 5.41 -9.06
C ASN A 65 -18.62 5.78 -8.69
N TYR A 66 -17.77 4.80 -8.44
CA TYR A 66 -16.35 5.05 -8.18
C TYR A 66 -15.58 5.24 -9.49
N ASP A 67 -15.34 6.49 -9.87
CA ASP A 67 -14.54 6.88 -11.02
C ASP A 67 -13.24 7.60 -10.62
N VAL A 68 -12.30 7.63 -11.56
CA VAL A 68 -10.99 8.25 -11.40
C VAL A 68 -10.63 9.11 -12.60
N ASN A 69 -9.81 10.13 -12.39
CA ASN A 69 -9.10 10.81 -13.47
C ASN A 69 -8.09 9.83 -14.08
N ALA A 70 -8.35 9.38 -15.31
CA ALA A 70 -7.56 8.34 -15.96
C ALA A 70 -6.08 8.70 -16.10
N ASP A 71 -5.75 9.94 -16.49
CA ASP A 71 -4.36 10.37 -16.70
C ASP A 71 -3.56 10.34 -15.39
N ALA A 72 -4.15 10.89 -14.31
CA ALA A 72 -3.53 10.89 -12.99
C ALA A 72 -3.38 9.45 -12.46
N PHE A 73 -4.44 8.64 -12.59
CA PHE A 73 -4.45 7.25 -12.16
C PHE A 73 -3.39 6.43 -12.87
N ASP A 74 -3.32 6.50 -14.20
CA ASP A 74 -2.39 5.74 -15.02
C ASP A 74 -0.94 6.15 -14.76
N SER A 75 -0.69 7.45 -14.62
CA SER A 75 0.66 7.97 -14.32
C SER A 75 1.18 7.41 -12.99
N VAL A 76 0.38 7.49 -11.93
CA VAL A 76 0.76 6.99 -10.61
C VAL A 76 0.81 5.46 -10.60
N LYS A 77 -0.15 4.78 -11.22
CA LYS A 77 -0.16 3.31 -11.28
C LYS A 77 1.08 2.75 -11.98
N LYS A 78 1.48 3.32 -13.12
CA LYS A 78 2.72 2.94 -13.82
C LYS A 78 3.95 3.15 -12.93
N THR A 79 3.99 4.23 -12.16
CA THR A 79 5.08 4.50 -11.21
C THR A 79 5.13 3.46 -10.10
N LEU A 80 3.99 3.13 -9.49
CA LEU A 80 3.90 2.08 -8.46
C LEU A 80 4.30 0.69 -8.98
N ILE A 81 3.92 0.32 -10.20
CA ILE A 81 4.35 -0.94 -10.84
C ILE A 81 5.87 -0.95 -11.08
N ARG A 82 6.47 0.19 -11.44
CA ARG A 82 7.93 0.28 -11.60
C ARG A 82 8.64 0.17 -10.26
N LEU A 83 8.11 0.79 -9.21
CA LEU A 83 8.64 0.69 -7.85
C LEU A 83 8.63 -0.76 -7.36
N SER A 84 7.56 -1.53 -7.62
CA SER A 84 7.51 -2.93 -7.19
C SER A 84 8.51 -3.84 -7.92
N ARG A 85 9.09 -3.39 -9.03
CA ARG A 85 10.16 -4.08 -9.77
C ARG A 85 11.57 -3.77 -9.28
N LEU A 86 11.73 -2.89 -8.29
CA LEU A 86 13.03 -2.63 -7.68
C LEU A 86 13.54 -3.81 -6.83
N VAL A 87 12.65 -4.72 -6.45
CA VAL A 87 12.97 -5.94 -5.71
C VAL A 87 12.96 -7.18 -6.61
N PRO A 88 13.77 -8.21 -6.32
CA PRO A 88 13.89 -9.40 -7.17
C PRO A 88 12.79 -10.45 -6.93
N PHE A 89 11.74 -10.11 -6.19
CA PHE A 89 10.66 -11.03 -5.80
C PHE A 89 9.28 -10.36 -5.99
N PRO A 90 8.17 -11.12 -6.01
CA PRO A 90 6.83 -10.54 -6.10
C PRO A 90 6.55 -9.57 -4.95
N ALA A 91 6.24 -8.33 -5.31
CA ALA A 91 5.83 -7.28 -4.41
C ALA A 91 4.80 -6.38 -5.11
N ASP A 92 4.01 -5.65 -4.33
CA ASP A 92 3.16 -4.56 -4.81
C ASP A 92 3.50 -3.28 -4.05
N ALA A 93 3.44 -2.15 -4.76
CA ALA A 93 3.41 -0.83 -4.13
C ALA A 93 1.98 -0.28 -4.26
N ASN A 94 1.27 -0.05 -3.17
CA ASN A 94 -0.12 0.40 -3.17
C ASN A 94 -0.22 1.83 -2.66
N LEU A 95 -1.07 2.65 -3.27
CA LEU A 95 -1.34 4.01 -2.80
C LEU A 95 -2.53 4.01 -1.84
N TRP A 96 -2.30 4.52 -0.65
CA TRP A 96 -3.30 4.76 0.38
C TRP A 96 -3.46 6.25 0.61
N MET A 97 -4.69 6.73 0.72
CA MET A 97 -4.96 8.15 0.97
C MET A 97 -6.02 8.33 2.07
N PRO A 98 -5.85 9.33 2.96
CA PRO A 98 -6.92 9.76 3.86
C PRO A 98 -8.12 10.28 3.07
N ILE A 99 -9.28 10.28 3.72
CA ILE A 99 -10.54 10.72 3.11
C ILE A 99 -10.87 12.12 3.63
N PRO A 100 -10.85 13.16 2.77
CA PRO A 100 -11.28 14.49 3.17
C PRO A 100 -12.70 14.46 3.76
N GLY A 101 -12.90 15.13 4.89
CA GLY A 101 -14.18 15.15 5.61
C GLY A 101 -14.45 13.94 6.52
N LEU A 102 -13.60 12.92 6.51
CA LEU A 102 -13.72 11.73 7.37
C LEU A 102 -12.42 11.43 8.12
N PRO A 103 -12.16 12.14 9.23
CA PRO A 103 -10.99 11.91 10.06
C PRO A 103 -10.88 10.45 10.53
N GLY A 104 -9.66 9.90 10.51
CA GLY A 104 -9.40 8.52 10.92
C GLY A 104 -9.85 7.46 9.90
N LYS A 105 -10.30 7.84 8.71
CA LYS A 105 -10.57 6.92 7.59
C LYS A 105 -9.50 7.00 6.53
N VAL A 106 -9.24 5.87 5.89
CA VAL A 106 -8.28 5.72 4.79
C VAL A 106 -8.89 4.83 3.71
N ARG A 107 -8.48 5.05 2.46
CA ARG A 107 -8.82 4.19 1.33
C ARG A 107 -7.57 3.78 0.57
N ILE A 108 -7.62 2.59 -0.04
CA ILE A 108 -6.67 2.23 -1.08
C ILE A 108 -7.15 2.88 -2.38
N VAL A 109 -6.33 3.75 -2.96
CA VAL A 109 -6.65 4.44 -4.22
C VAL A 109 -6.16 3.61 -5.41
N ILE A 110 -4.96 3.01 -5.28
CA ILE A 110 -4.41 2.10 -6.28
C ILE A 110 -3.90 0.85 -5.57
N ARG A 111 -4.41 -0.30 -6.02
CA ARG A 111 -3.88 -1.64 -5.71
C ARG A 111 -3.27 -2.24 -6.99
N ASN A 112 -2.16 -2.96 -6.83
CA ASN A 112 -1.41 -3.53 -7.94
C ASN A 112 -1.65 -5.04 -8.15
N ALA A 113 -0.93 -5.58 -9.15
CA ALA A 113 -1.32 -6.77 -9.88
C ALA A 113 -1.20 -8.09 -9.08
N ASN A 114 -0.36 -8.13 -8.04
CA ASN A 114 -0.21 -9.35 -7.22
C ASN A 114 -1.26 -9.42 -6.11
N GLU A 115 -2.12 -8.40 -5.99
CA GLU A 115 -3.13 -8.25 -4.95
C GLU A 115 -2.55 -8.31 -3.53
N LEU A 116 -1.28 -7.93 -3.37
CA LEU A 116 -0.58 -7.97 -2.09
C LEU A 116 -0.86 -6.71 -1.29
N SER A 117 -1.56 -6.85 -0.17
CA SER A 117 -1.66 -5.82 0.88
C SER A 117 -1.89 -6.51 2.22
N GLN A 118 -1.27 -6.01 3.29
CA GLN A 118 -1.54 -6.49 4.65
C GLN A 118 -2.81 -5.88 5.25
N PHE A 119 -3.31 -4.79 4.66
CA PHE A 119 -4.32 -3.95 5.31
C PHE A 119 -5.67 -3.96 4.61
N TRP A 120 -5.71 -4.19 3.29
CA TRP A 120 -6.95 -4.05 2.52
C TRP A 120 -7.86 -5.28 2.63
N PRO A 121 -9.09 -5.14 3.14
CA PRO A 121 -10.11 -6.16 3.05
C PRO A 121 -10.79 -6.12 1.67
N TRP A 122 -11.10 -7.30 1.13
CA TRP A 122 -11.75 -7.43 -0.17
C TRP A 122 -13.06 -6.62 -0.26
N GLY A 123 -13.17 -5.79 -1.30
CA GLY A 123 -14.36 -5.00 -1.61
C GLY A 123 -14.55 -3.74 -0.74
N ALA A 124 -13.62 -3.43 0.16
CA ALA A 124 -13.72 -2.24 0.99
C ALA A 124 -13.37 -0.97 0.20
N LEU A 125 -14.31 -0.03 0.10
CA LEU A 125 -14.08 1.31 -0.46
C LEU A 125 -13.22 2.18 0.46
N TYR A 126 -13.37 1.99 1.77
CA TYR A 126 -12.53 2.60 2.79
C TYR A 126 -12.60 1.81 4.09
N GLN A 127 -11.69 2.11 5.02
CA GLN A 127 -11.61 1.47 6.33
C GLN A 127 -11.15 2.44 7.42
N ASN A 128 -11.16 1.95 8.66
CA ASN A 128 -10.46 2.63 9.75
C ASN A 128 -8.96 2.67 9.46
N MET A 129 -8.34 3.81 9.70
CA MET A 129 -6.91 3.97 9.55
C MET A 129 -6.15 3.17 10.61
N GLU A 130 -5.21 2.33 10.17
CA GLU A 130 -4.35 1.57 11.07
C GLU A 130 -3.36 2.48 11.81
N PRO A 131 -2.93 2.14 13.03
CA PRO A 131 -1.99 2.95 13.81
C PRO A 131 -0.67 3.28 13.08
N GLU A 132 -0.15 2.34 12.29
CA GLU A 132 1.07 2.52 11.51
C GLU A 132 0.88 3.48 10.34
N MET A 133 -0.27 3.41 9.66
CA MET A 133 -0.64 4.37 8.62
C MET A 133 -0.77 5.77 9.22
N LYS A 134 -1.44 5.88 10.38
CA LYS A 134 -1.58 7.13 11.12
C LYS A 134 -0.20 7.72 11.48
N THR A 135 0.71 6.89 11.97
CA THR A 135 2.09 7.29 12.28
C THR A 135 2.77 7.89 11.04
N VAL A 136 2.67 7.23 9.88
CA VAL A 136 3.27 7.74 8.62
C VAL A 136 2.63 9.07 8.22
N LEU A 137 1.31 9.18 8.26
CA LEU A 137 0.58 10.36 7.81
C LEU A 137 0.80 11.58 8.73
N GLU A 138 0.92 11.38 10.04
CA GLU A 138 1.11 12.46 11.00
C GLU A 138 2.57 12.91 11.14
N THR A 139 3.52 11.97 11.04
CA THR A 139 4.94 12.24 11.35
C THR A 139 5.85 12.22 10.13
N GLY A 140 5.41 11.63 9.02
CA GLY A 140 6.26 11.34 7.87
C GLY A 140 7.30 10.24 8.11
N ARG A 141 7.29 9.60 9.29
CA ARG A 141 8.19 8.49 9.59
C ARG A 141 7.74 7.24 8.83
N ARG A 142 8.68 6.62 8.11
CA ARG A 142 8.46 5.30 7.48
C ARG A 142 8.27 4.23 8.56
N VAL A 143 7.41 3.26 8.31
CA VAL A 143 7.09 2.19 9.28
C VAL A 143 7.08 0.84 8.57
N THR A 144 7.72 -0.15 9.18
CA THR A 144 7.71 -1.54 8.68
C THR A 144 6.78 -2.38 9.52
N VAL A 145 5.92 -3.16 8.87
CA VAL A 145 4.88 -3.97 9.49
C VAL A 145 5.03 -5.43 9.07
N ALA A 146 5.13 -6.34 10.03
CA ALA A 146 5.25 -7.78 9.81
C ALA A 146 4.30 -8.56 10.74
N ARG A 147 3.01 -8.19 10.74
CA ARG A 147 2.01 -8.76 11.66
C ARG A 147 1.57 -10.17 11.25
N LYS A 148 1.49 -10.45 9.94
CA LYS A 148 1.10 -11.74 9.40
C LYS A 148 2.35 -12.55 9.05
N LEU A 149 2.39 -13.82 9.46
CA LEU A 149 3.54 -14.70 9.21
C LEU A 149 3.88 -14.73 7.70
N GLY A 150 5.13 -14.42 7.38
CA GLY A 150 5.62 -14.36 6.01
C GLY A 150 5.23 -13.10 5.23
N TRP A 151 4.49 -12.15 5.80
CA TRP A 151 4.16 -10.89 5.15
C TRP A 151 4.97 -9.74 5.74
N VAL A 152 5.41 -8.83 4.87
CA VAL A 152 6.05 -7.58 5.26
C VAL A 152 5.50 -6.45 4.40
N SER A 153 5.20 -5.31 5.03
CA SER A 153 4.79 -4.07 4.37
C SER A 153 5.65 -2.95 4.90
N ALA A 154 6.36 -2.24 4.01
CA ALA A 154 7.05 -1.02 4.33
C ALA A 154 6.19 0.18 3.91
N LEU A 155 5.82 1.02 4.88
CA LEU A 155 4.99 2.19 4.68
C LEU A 155 5.85 3.44 4.56
N ALA A 156 5.56 4.28 3.58
CA ALA A 156 6.27 5.54 3.39
C ALA A 156 5.35 6.69 2.98
N PRO A 157 5.62 7.93 3.42
CA PRO A 157 4.74 9.05 3.14
C PRO A 157 4.81 9.43 1.66
N VAL A 158 3.69 9.90 1.13
CA VAL A 158 3.61 10.59 -0.17
C VAL A 158 3.43 12.08 0.12
N ARG A 159 4.31 12.91 -0.43
CA ARG A 159 4.28 14.36 -0.24
C ARG A 159 3.86 15.08 -1.51
N ASP A 160 3.16 16.19 -1.38
CA ASP A 160 2.99 17.14 -2.47
C ASP A 160 4.20 18.09 -2.59
N SER A 161 4.16 18.98 -3.58
CA SER A 161 5.22 19.98 -3.83
C SER A 161 5.42 20.99 -2.69
N LEU A 162 4.46 21.13 -1.77
CA LEU A 162 4.60 21.96 -0.56
C LEU A 162 5.21 21.18 0.61
N GLY A 163 5.40 19.87 0.45
CA GLY A 163 5.94 18.97 1.47
C GLY A 163 4.87 18.38 2.39
N ASP A 164 3.59 18.70 2.18
CA ASP A 164 2.50 18.15 2.97
C ASP A 164 2.32 16.66 2.68
N ILE A 165 2.03 15.87 3.70
CA ILE A 165 1.78 14.44 3.53
C ILE A 165 0.32 14.24 3.09
N VAL A 166 0.14 13.73 1.88
CA VAL A 166 -1.19 13.61 1.24
C VAL A 166 -1.70 12.17 1.20
N GLY A 167 -0.84 11.22 1.53
CA GLY A 167 -1.08 9.80 1.47
C GLY A 167 0.16 9.02 1.89
N LEU A 168 0.13 7.72 1.65
CA LEU A 168 1.29 6.85 1.84
C LEU A 168 1.32 5.76 0.78
N VAL A 169 2.52 5.24 0.53
CA VAL A 169 2.72 4.00 -0.21
C VAL A 169 2.91 2.86 0.77
N GLU A 170 2.21 1.76 0.54
CA GLU A 170 2.50 0.46 1.13
C GLU A 170 3.30 -0.37 0.11
N VAL A 171 4.55 -0.70 0.40
CA VAL A 171 5.31 -1.69 -0.37
C VAL A 171 5.19 -3.04 0.33
N ALA A 172 4.34 -3.91 -0.20
CA ALA A 172 4.01 -5.20 0.39
C ALA A 172 4.67 -6.36 -0.36
N GLY A 173 5.20 -7.32 0.40
CA GLY A 173 5.73 -8.57 -0.13
C GLY A 173 5.35 -9.74 0.76
N ARG A 174 5.33 -10.94 0.16
CA ARG A 174 5.12 -12.20 0.89
C ARG A 174 6.29 -13.14 0.65
N ARG A 175 6.86 -13.64 1.73
CA ARG A 175 7.84 -14.73 1.75
C ARG A 175 7.14 -16.04 1.43
N ASN A 176 7.73 -16.84 0.54
CA ASN A 176 7.24 -18.16 0.15
C ASN A 176 5.73 -18.14 -0.20
N PRO A 177 5.32 -17.44 -1.27
CA PRO A 177 3.93 -17.46 -1.70
C PRO A 177 3.51 -18.90 -2.05
N ASP A 178 2.42 -19.37 -1.47
CA ASP A 178 1.82 -20.65 -1.86
C ASP A 178 1.04 -20.43 -3.15
N ALA A 179 1.55 -20.97 -4.25
CA ALA A 179 0.92 -20.88 -5.57
C ALA A 179 -0.47 -21.54 -5.64
N ARG A 180 -0.86 -22.35 -4.63
CA ARG A 180 -2.14 -23.06 -4.57
C ARG A 180 -3.16 -22.42 -3.64
N GLU A 181 -2.82 -21.34 -2.93
CA GLU A 181 -3.70 -20.75 -1.92
C GLU A 181 -5.05 -20.27 -2.49
N ASN A 182 -5.08 -19.88 -3.77
CA ASN A 182 -6.28 -19.42 -4.46
C ASN A 182 -6.96 -20.51 -5.33
N VAL A 183 -6.43 -21.74 -5.32
CA VAL A 183 -7.04 -22.89 -6.01
C VAL A 183 -7.89 -23.64 -5.00
N LYS A 184 -9.21 -23.50 -5.08
CA LYS A 184 -10.19 -24.31 -4.35
C LYS A 184 -10.56 -25.55 -5.16
#